data_AF-A0A6J4Y7W8-F1
#
_entry.id   AF-A0A6J4Y7W8-F1
#
_cell.length_a   1.000
_cell.length_b   1.000
_cell.length_c   1.000
_cell.angle_alpha   90.00
_cell.angle_beta   90.00
_cell.angle_gamma   90.00
#
_symmetry.space_group_name_H-M   'P 1'
#
loop_
_entity.id
_entity.type
_entity.pdbx_description
1 polymer ?
#
loop_
_entity_poly.entity_id
_entity_poly.type
_entity_poly.pdbx_seq_one_letter_code
_entity_poly.pdbx_strand_id
1 'polypeptide(L)' 'YDSACDSQPLKDKFRDQLGIALKASLNPRRKKTVTENLPKGMKKLTAYGNLVCNA' A
#
# COMPACT_ATOMS: atom_id res chain seq x y z
N TYR A 1 -0.69 -14.05 -10.95
CA TYR A 1 -0.84 -12.58 -10.77
C TYR A 1 0.55 -12.01 -10.74
N ASP A 2 0.88 -11.08 -11.64
CA ASP A 2 2.26 -10.72 -11.95
C ASP A 2 2.78 -9.63 -10.98
N SER A 3 3.46 -10.09 -9.92
CA SER A 3 4.10 -9.27 -8.90
C SER A 3 5.35 -8.53 -9.40
N ALA A 4 5.66 -8.60 -10.70
CA ALA A 4 6.92 -8.13 -11.31
C ALA A 4 7.32 -6.66 -11.06
N CYS A 5 6.44 -5.83 -10.51
CA CYS A 5 6.76 -4.43 -10.16
C CYS A 5 6.51 -4.09 -8.68
N ASP A 6 6.22 -5.09 -7.83
CA ASP A 6 6.08 -4.88 -6.39
C ASP A 6 7.37 -5.37 -5.71
N SER A 7 8.34 -4.46 -5.56
CA SER A 7 9.67 -4.78 -5.06
C SER A 7 9.62 -5.07 -3.56
N GLN A 8 9.70 -6.36 -3.20
CA GLN A 8 9.81 -6.79 -1.81
C GLN A 8 11.04 -6.18 -1.11
N PRO A 9 12.25 -6.17 -1.71
CA PRO A 9 13.42 -5.54 -1.10
C PRO A 9 13.22 -4.05 -0.77
N LEU A 10 12.45 -3.33 -1.57
CA LEU A 10 12.18 -1.92 -1.29
C LEU A 10 11.23 -1.78 -0.09
N LYS A 11 10.18 -2.58 -0.02
CA LYS A 11 9.26 -2.59 1.15
C LYS A 11 9.99 -2.90 2.45
N ASP A 12 10.95 -3.83 2.39
CA ASP A 12 11.74 -4.21 3.55
C ASP A 12 12.65 -3.07 4.00
N LYS A 13 13.31 -2.34 3.06
CA LYS A 13 14.07 -1.12 3.39
C LYS A 13 13.23 -0.06 4.11
N PHE A 14 12.01 0.21 3.65
CA PHE A 14 11.12 1.17 4.31
C PHE A 14 10.74 0.73 5.74
N ARG A 15 10.54 -0.58 5.93
CA ARG A 15 10.24 -1.14 7.25
C ARG A 15 11.45 -1.05 8.18
N ASP A 16 12.61 -1.46 7.71
CA ASP A 16 13.81 -1.61 8.54
C ASP A 16 14.44 -0.25 8.87
N GLN A 17 14.41 0.69 7.92
CA GLN A 17 15.04 2.01 8.10
C GLN A 17 14.11 3.04 8.74
N LEU A 18 12.80 2.96 8.46
CA LEU A 18 11.84 4.01 8.86
C LEU A 18 10.73 3.48 9.77
N GLY A 19 10.62 2.17 9.98
CA GLY A 19 9.51 1.56 10.72
C GLY A 19 8.16 1.66 9.97
N ILE A 20 8.17 1.96 8.67
CA ILE A 20 6.96 2.24 7.89
C ILE A 20 6.58 1.03 7.03
N ALA A 21 5.31 0.62 7.11
CA ALA A 21 4.75 -0.41 6.25
C ALA A 21 4.07 0.17 5.01
N LEU A 22 4.63 -0.09 3.82
CA LEU A 22 4.00 0.24 2.55
C LEU A 22 2.82 -0.72 2.27
N LYS A 23 1.60 -0.22 2.47
CA LYS A 23 0.36 -0.99 2.23
C LYS A 23 -0.08 -0.98 0.77
N ALA A 24 0.14 0.13 0.07
CA ALA A 24 -0.10 0.22 -1.37
C ALA A 24 0.98 -0.54 -2.16
N SER A 25 0.62 -0.98 -3.35
CA SER A 25 1.55 -1.62 -4.28
C SER A 25 2.37 -0.58 -5.01
N LEU A 26 3.61 -0.93 -5.29
CA LEU A 26 4.49 -0.14 -6.15
C LEU A 26 4.28 -0.46 -7.64
N ASN A 27 3.58 -1.55 -7.96
CA ASN A 27 3.20 -1.90 -9.32
C ASN A 27 2.11 -0.94 -9.85
N PRO A 28 2.40 -0.09 -10.87
CA PRO A 28 1.44 0.87 -11.42
C PRO A 28 0.27 0.18 -12.15
N ARG A 29 0.38 -1.11 -12.48
CA ARG A 29 -0.71 -1.90 -13.08
C ARG A 29 -1.70 -2.42 -12.05
N ARG A 30 -1.40 -2.32 -10.74
CA ARG A 30 -2.32 -2.80 -9.71
C ARG A 30 -3.54 -1.89 -9.67
N LYS A 31 -4.73 -2.51 -9.67
CA LYS A 31 -6.02 -1.79 -9.62
C LYS A 31 -6.78 -2.02 -8.32
N LYS A 32 -6.34 -2.97 -7.48
CA LYS A 32 -7.03 -3.35 -6.25
C LYS A 32 -6.78 -2.32 -5.15
N THR A 33 -7.87 -1.82 -4.58
CA THR A 33 -7.86 -0.98 -3.39
C THR A 33 -7.52 -1.80 -2.15
N VAL A 34 -6.78 -1.20 -1.22
CA VAL A 34 -6.56 -1.77 0.13
C VAL A 34 -7.67 -1.28 1.04
N THR A 35 -8.37 -2.21 1.68
CA THR A 35 -9.50 -1.92 2.59
C THR A 35 -9.31 -2.57 3.96
N GLU A 36 -8.32 -3.45 4.10
CA GLU A 36 -8.08 -4.25 5.31
C GLU A 36 -6.89 -3.69 6.09
N ASN A 37 -6.91 -3.84 7.42
CA ASN A 37 -5.85 -3.41 8.33
C ASN A 37 -5.45 -1.94 8.17
N LEU A 38 -6.43 -1.08 7.87
CA LEU A 38 -6.27 0.36 7.83
C LEU A 38 -6.54 0.96 9.22
N PRO A 39 -5.79 2.00 9.63
CA PRO A 39 -6.06 2.76 10.84
C PRO A 39 -7.49 3.30 10.92
N LYS A 40 -7.97 3.54 12.14
CA LYS A 40 -9.30 4.13 12.38
C LYS A 40 -9.44 5.47 11.64
N GLY A 41 -10.57 5.67 10.96
CA GLY A 41 -10.84 6.85 10.14
C GLY A 41 -10.47 6.70 8.66
N MET A 42 -9.71 5.65 8.29
CA MET A 42 -9.39 5.32 6.91
C MET A 42 -10.41 4.32 6.34
N LYS A 43 -11.05 4.66 5.21
CA LYS A 43 -12.01 3.79 4.52
C LYS A 43 -11.33 2.86 3.53
N LYS A 44 -10.52 3.43 2.64
CA LYS A 44 -9.77 2.68 1.62
C LYS A 44 -8.56 3.46 1.14
N LEU A 45 -7.50 2.74 0.78
CA LEU A 45 -6.35 3.28 0.06
C LEU A 45 -6.43 2.79 -1.39
N THR A 46 -6.42 3.71 -2.36
CA THR A 46 -6.45 3.33 -3.77
C THR A 46 -5.15 2.68 -4.19
N ALA A 47 -5.17 1.97 -5.32
CA ALA A 47 -3.96 1.36 -5.85
C ALA A 47 -2.89 2.39 -6.26
N TYR A 48 -3.27 3.65 -6.43
CA TYR A 48 -2.38 4.78 -6.75
C TYR A 48 -1.93 5.56 -5.50
N GLY A 49 -2.25 5.09 -4.29
CA GLY A 49 -1.81 5.72 -3.04
C GLY A 49 -2.73 6.82 -2.49
N ASN A 50 -3.90 7.08 -3.11
CA ASN A 50 -4.85 8.05 -2.58
C ASN A 50 -5.63 7.46 -1.41
N LEU A 51 -5.64 8.15 -0.27
CA LEU A 51 -6.42 7.75 0.91
C LEU A 51 -7.83 8.33 0.83
N VAL A 52 -8.84 7.49 1.06
CA VAL A 52 -10.23 7.89 1.26
C VAL A 52 -10.59 7.65 2.72
N CYS A 53 -11.04 8.69 3.42
CA CYS A 53 -11.45 8.63 4.81
C CYS A 53 -12.92 8.21 4.97
N ASN A 54 -13.30 7.78 6.16
CA ASN A 54 -14.71 7.62 6.52
C ASN A 54 -15.37 9.01 6.61
N ALA A 55 -16.65 9.08 6.21
CA ALA A 55 -17.46 10.28 6.37
C ALA A 55 -17.83 10.49 7.84
#